data_AF-A0A3D2U1T8-F1
#
_entry.id   AF-A0A3D2U1T8-F1
#
_cell.length_a   1.000
_cell.length_b   1.000
_cell.length_c   1.000
_cell.angle_alpha   90.00
_cell.angle_beta   90.00
_cell.angle_gamma   90.00
#
_symmetry.space_group_name_H-M   'P 1'
#
loop_
_entity.id
_entity.type
_entity.pdbx_description
1 polymer ?
#
loop_
_entity_poly.entity_id
_entity_poly.type
_entity_poly.pdbx_seq_one_letter_code
_entity_poly.pdbx_strand_id
1 'polypeptide(L)'
;MTVAAAGLVAIASFPALVLAAAFSTLRDAVIRLKNPCPDEQQAGRPLAWAMLAAWWISMTLVTPLYHPYPRLVLPWLVAGWLLLGHQLARRGTLRSPGASSTNTGWFLPLVALVGTVLLLLAIPSRFVSRGIPALEPRTSIARLADDMVAVVTRQVPEGEVVIRVWGEPALFFQLSNRSPRRLLMQPAGGLKVIREGERPPEIPVFLAFGPHALDGQAATPDLVQDYKLQETFQVTPGLQVRRNQPPARRDQPMTFHLYRWQLNRDVSRETSQATRRSSTRTTR
;
A
#
# COMPACT_ATOMS: atom_id res chain seq x y z
N MET A 1 -6.75 26.29 6.20
CA MET A 1 -6.27 25.67 7.46
C MET A 1 -7.39 25.05 8.30
N THR A 2 -8.61 25.60 8.29
CA THR A 2 -9.78 25.10 9.06
C THR A 2 -10.28 23.71 8.65
N VAL A 3 -10.27 23.37 7.35
CA VAL A 3 -10.70 22.05 6.84
C VAL A 3 -9.73 20.93 7.26
N ALA A 4 -8.43 21.20 7.27
CA ALA A 4 -7.41 20.24 7.73
C ALA A 4 -7.50 19.99 9.24
N ALA A 5 -7.79 21.04 10.03
CA ALA A 5 -8.02 20.92 11.46
C ALA A 5 -9.30 20.14 11.79
N ALA A 6 -10.40 20.39 11.06
CA ALA A 6 -11.65 19.65 11.23
C ALA A 6 -11.51 18.16 10.85
N GLY A 7 -10.76 17.86 9.78
CA GLY A 7 -10.44 16.48 9.38
C GLY A 7 -9.62 15.74 10.44
N LEU A 8 -8.61 16.39 11.02
CA LEU A 8 -7.81 15.82 12.11
C LEU A 8 -8.63 15.58 13.39
N VAL A 9 -9.52 16.50 13.74
CA VAL A 9 -10.43 16.34 14.89
C VAL A 9 -11.40 15.18 14.67
N ALA A 10 -11.98 15.06 13.47
CA ALA A 10 -12.86 13.94 13.12
C ALA A 10 -12.12 12.59 13.17
N ILE A 11 -10.91 12.52 12.61
CA ILE A 11 -10.10 11.29 12.59
C ILE A 11 -9.65 10.89 14.00
N ALA A 12 -9.28 11.85 14.85
CA ALA A 12 -8.89 11.58 16.24
C ALA A 12 -10.09 11.26 17.14
N SER A 13 -11.29 11.71 16.79
CA SER A 13 -12.50 11.50 17.60
C SER A 13 -12.91 10.04 17.71
N PHE A 14 -12.77 9.25 16.64
CA PHE A 14 -13.20 7.85 16.64
C PHE A 14 -12.41 7.00 17.68
N PRO A 15 -11.07 6.91 17.65
CA PRO A 15 -10.34 6.12 18.63
C PRO A 15 -10.51 6.61 20.06
N ALA A 16 -10.67 7.93 20.27
CA ALA A 16 -10.94 8.50 21.60
C ALA A 16 -12.32 8.07 22.13
N LEU A 17 -13.35 8.13 21.29
CA LEU A 17 -14.70 7.67 21.63
C LEU A 17 -14.75 6.17 21.91
N VAL A 18 -14.08 5.36 21.08
CA VAL A 18 -14.02 3.91 21.29
C VAL A 18 -13.25 3.58 22.57
N LEU A 19 -12.16 4.27 22.87
CA LEU A 19 -11.38 4.04 24.10
C LEU A 19 -12.21 4.34 25.36
N ALA A 20 -12.94 5.45 25.36
CA ALA A 20 -13.86 5.79 26.44
C ALA A 20 -14.98 4.74 26.58
N ALA A 21 -15.52 4.27 25.45
CA ALA A 21 -16.51 3.20 25.42
C ALA A 21 -15.95 1.87 25.96
N ALA A 22 -14.74 1.49 25.55
CA ALA A 22 -14.07 0.27 26.00
C ALA A 22 -13.82 0.29 27.52
N PHE A 23 -13.27 1.39 28.04
CA PHE A 23 -12.95 1.50 29.47
C PHE A 23 -14.21 1.49 30.35
N SER A 24 -15.24 2.24 29.96
CA SER A 24 -16.52 2.25 30.69
C SER A 24 -17.22 0.89 30.64
N THR A 25 -17.24 0.22 29.48
CA THR A 25 -17.76 -1.15 29.34
C THR A 25 -16.99 -2.13 30.22
N LEU A 26 -15.66 -2.07 30.23
CA LEU A 26 -14.82 -2.95 31.03
C LEU A 26 -15.05 -2.74 32.53
N ARG A 27 -15.08 -1.48 32.99
CA ARG A 27 -15.37 -1.14 34.38
C ARG A 27 -16.73 -1.66 34.82
N ASP A 28 -17.77 -1.38 34.04
CA ASP A 28 -19.14 -1.78 34.38
C ASP A 28 -19.29 -3.31 34.38
N ALA A 29 -18.60 -4.00 33.47
CA ALA A 29 -18.56 -5.46 33.45
C ALA A 29 -17.84 -6.04 34.67
N VAL A 30 -16.68 -5.48 35.07
CA VAL A 30 -15.95 -5.91 36.29
C VAL A 30 -16.79 -5.71 37.54
N ILE A 31 -17.50 -4.59 37.67
CA ILE A 31 -18.40 -4.34 38.81
C ILE A 31 -19.52 -5.38 38.86
N ARG A 32 -20.13 -5.71 37.71
CA ARG A 32 -21.20 -6.71 37.61
C ARG A 32 -20.70 -8.15 37.85
N LEU A 33 -19.46 -8.45 37.48
CA LEU A 33 -18.85 -9.75 37.74
C LEU A 33 -18.51 -9.92 39.24
N LYS A 34 -18.14 -8.85 39.93
CA LYS A 34 -17.91 -8.88 41.39
C LYS A 34 -19.20 -8.98 42.22
N ASN A 35 -20.29 -8.43 41.69
CA ASN A 35 -21.61 -8.46 42.31
C ASN A 35 -22.59 -9.25 41.42
N PRO A 36 -22.44 -10.58 41.32
CA PRO A 36 -23.24 -11.40 40.42
C PRO A 36 -24.72 -11.33 40.81
N CYS A 37 -25.57 -11.05 39.82
CA CYS A 37 -27.03 -11.16 39.94
C CYS A 37 -27.40 -12.65 39.81
N PRO A 38 -28.39 -13.17 40.55
CA PRO A 38 -28.75 -14.60 40.55
C PRO A 38 -29.28 -15.16 39.20
N ASP A 39 -29.39 -14.34 38.16
CA ASP A 39 -29.99 -14.69 36.88
C ASP A 39 -28.92 -15.23 35.89
N GLU A 40 -28.83 -16.56 35.73
CA GLU A 40 -27.79 -17.25 34.93
C GLU A 40 -27.73 -16.78 33.47
N GLN A 41 -28.88 -16.48 32.84
CA GLN A 41 -28.94 -15.97 31.46
C GLN A 41 -28.38 -14.54 31.31
N GLN A 42 -28.31 -13.77 32.40
CA GLN A 42 -27.73 -12.41 32.39
C GLN A 42 -26.24 -12.40 32.73
N ALA A 43 -25.71 -13.47 33.33
CA ALA A 43 -24.30 -13.57 33.75
C ALA A 43 -23.30 -13.59 32.57
N GLY A 44 -23.70 -14.14 31.41
CA GLY A 44 -22.82 -14.24 30.23
C GLY A 44 -22.61 -12.92 29.47
N ARG A 45 -23.59 -12.00 29.52
CA ARG A 45 -23.54 -10.71 28.83
C ARG A 45 -22.40 -9.79 29.31
N PRO A 46 -22.20 -9.54 30.62
CA PRO A 46 -21.10 -8.69 31.08
C PRO A 46 -19.74 -9.29 30.73
N LEU A 47 -19.59 -10.61 30.76
CA LEU A 47 -18.36 -11.28 30.35
C LEU A 47 -18.05 -11.06 28.86
N ALA A 48 -19.04 -11.24 27.98
CA ALA A 48 -18.87 -11.01 26.54
C ALA A 48 -18.43 -9.57 26.23
N TRP A 49 -19.03 -8.58 26.89
CA TRP A 49 -18.66 -7.17 26.74
C TRP A 49 -17.28 -6.84 27.33
N ALA A 50 -16.91 -7.48 28.45
CA ALA A 50 -15.55 -7.37 29.01
C ALA A 50 -14.50 -7.93 28.06
N MET A 51 -14.76 -9.11 27.47
CA MET A 51 -13.87 -9.73 26.49
C MET A 51 -13.72 -8.86 25.23
N LEU A 52 -14.81 -8.29 24.74
CA LEU A 52 -14.77 -7.38 23.59
C LEU A 52 -13.96 -6.11 23.89
N ALA A 53 -14.15 -5.51 25.07
CA ALA A 53 -13.39 -4.34 25.49
C ALA A 53 -11.89 -4.66 25.66
N ALA A 54 -11.56 -5.77 26.31
CA ALA A 54 -10.19 -6.25 26.45
C ALA A 54 -9.55 -6.51 25.08
N TRP A 55 -10.28 -7.18 24.17
CA TRP A 55 -9.81 -7.44 22.81
C TRP A 55 -9.48 -6.15 22.06
N TRP A 56 -10.38 -5.16 22.08
CA TRP A 56 -10.12 -3.89 21.42
C TRP A 56 -8.91 -3.16 22.01
N ILE A 57 -8.78 -3.12 23.34
CA ILE A 57 -7.64 -2.51 24.04
C ILE A 57 -6.33 -3.22 23.65
N SER A 58 -6.30 -4.55 23.71
CA SER A 58 -5.12 -5.34 23.31
C SER A 58 -4.74 -5.09 21.84
N MET A 59 -5.72 -5.03 20.93
CA MET A 59 -5.46 -4.72 19.52
C MET A 59 -4.93 -3.30 19.33
N THR A 60 -5.44 -2.30 20.05
CA THR A 60 -4.92 -0.92 19.98
C THR A 60 -3.45 -0.85 20.41
N LEU A 61 -3.05 -1.67 21.38
CA LEU A 61 -1.66 -1.73 21.85
C LEU A 61 -0.75 -2.52 20.89
N VAL A 62 -1.23 -3.64 20.35
CA VAL A 62 -0.41 -4.55 19.52
C VAL A 62 -0.35 -4.13 18.05
N THR A 63 -1.43 -3.59 17.49
CA THR A 63 -1.51 -3.20 16.07
C THR A 63 -0.38 -2.25 15.62
N PRO A 64 0.01 -1.19 16.36
CA PRO A 64 1.14 -0.34 15.96
C PRO A 64 2.49 -1.05 16.03
N LEU A 65 2.61 -2.10 16.83
CA LEU A 65 3.81 -2.94 16.96
C LEU A 65 3.84 -4.10 15.95
N TYR A 66 2.71 -4.38 15.30
CA TYR A 66 2.59 -5.48 14.36
C TYR A 66 3.23 -5.14 13.01
N HIS A 67 4.03 -6.07 12.51
CA HIS A 67 4.71 -5.95 11.21
C HIS A 67 3.71 -6.00 10.05
N PRO A 68 4.06 -5.37 8.90
CA PRO A 68 3.13 -4.56 8.12
C PRO A 68 2.09 -5.42 7.38
N TYR A 69 1.01 -5.76 8.07
CA TYR A 69 -0.22 -6.28 7.50
C TYR A 69 -1.41 -5.55 8.14
N PRO A 70 -2.07 -4.60 7.43
CA PRO A 70 -3.22 -3.84 7.93
C PRO A 70 -4.46 -4.70 8.18
N ARG A 71 -4.37 -6.02 8.04
CA ARG A 71 -5.51 -6.94 8.22
C ARG A 71 -6.11 -6.85 9.63
N LEU A 72 -5.32 -6.45 10.63
CA LEU A 72 -5.79 -6.24 12.00
C LEU A 72 -6.65 -5.00 12.18
N VAL A 73 -6.64 -4.06 11.22
CA VAL A 73 -7.49 -2.86 11.26
C VAL A 73 -8.97 -3.23 11.11
N LEU A 74 -9.30 -4.24 10.30
CA LEU A 74 -10.68 -4.69 10.10
C LEU A 74 -11.34 -5.22 11.38
N PRO A 75 -10.80 -6.24 12.08
CA PRO A 75 -11.36 -6.70 13.34
C PRO A 75 -11.32 -5.61 14.43
N TRP A 76 -10.30 -4.74 14.41
CA TRP A 76 -10.22 -3.60 15.32
C TRP A 76 -11.37 -2.60 15.12
N LEU A 77 -11.72 -2.27 13.86
CA LEU A 77 -12.86 -1.42 13.54
C LEU A 77 -14.18 -2.07 13.94
N VAL A 78 -14.38 -3.36 13.65
CA VAL A 78 -15.60 -4.10 14.00
C VAL A 78 -15.83 -4.06 15.52
N ALA A 79 -14.82 -4.40 16.32
CA ALA A 79 -14.93 -4.35 17.77
C ALA A 79 -15.19 -2.93 18.28
N GLY A 80 -14.57 -1.91 17.66
CA GLY A 80 -14.81 -0.51 18.01
C GLY A 80 -16.24 -0.05 17.75
N TRP A 81 -16.80 -0.39 16.59
CA TRP A 81 -18.20 -0.08 16.26
C TRP A 81 -19.20 -0.79 17.19
N LEU A 82 -18.94 -2.05 17.54
CA LEU A 82 -19.77 -2.78 18.50
C LEU A 82 -19.75 -2.14 19.90
N LEU A 83 -18.58 -1.67 20.36
CA LEU A 83 -18.45 -0.97 21.63
C LEU A 83 -19.19 0.38 21.62
N LEU A 84 -19.08 1.17 20.54
CA LEU A 84 -19.86 2.40 20.41
C LEU A 84 -21.36 2.12 20.36
N GLY A 85 -21.77 1.13 19.56
CA GLY A 85 -23.17 0.72 19.44
C GLY A 85 -23.75 0.30 20.79
N HIS A 86 -22.99 -0.45 21.59
CA HIS A 86 -23.39 -0.83 22.95
C HIS A 86 -23.62 0.39 23.86
N GLN A 87 -22.70 1.35 23.84
CA GLN A 87 -22.82 2.56 24.65
C GLN A 87 -23.98 3.46 24.20
N LEU A 88 -24.19 3.58 22.89
CA LEU A 88 -25.33 4.29 22.32
C LEU A 88 -26.66 3.60 22.69
N ALA A 89 -26.73 2.28 22.59
CA ALA A 89 -27.92 1.52 22.98
C ALA A 89 -28.24 1.68 24.48
N ARG A 90 -27.24 1.59 25.36
CA ARG A 90 -27.43 1.83 26.81
C ARG A 90 -27.96 3.23 27.11
N ARG A 91 -27.44 4.25 26.44
CA ARG A 91 -27.91 5.64 26.59
C ARG A 91 -29.31 5.84 26.00
N GLY A 92 -29.63 5.18 24.89
CA GLY A 92 -30.96 5.19 24.28
C GLY A 92 -32.02 4.56 25.20
N THR A 93 -31.68 3.46 25.88
CA THR A 93 -32.58 2.80 26.85
C THR A 93 -32.75 3.56 28.16
N LEU A 94 -31.84 4.47 28.51
CA LEU A 94 -31.88 5.32 29.71
C LEU A 94 -32.74 6.58 29.53
N ARG A 95 -33.35 6.79 28.36
CA ARG A 95 -34.22 7.94 28.07
C ARG A 95 -35.70 7.69 28.44
N SER A 96 -35.97 6.74 29.35
CA SER A 96 -37.24 6.70 30.08
C SER A 96 -37.26 7.81 31.14
N PRO A 97 -38.34 8.61 31.23
CA PRO A 97 -38.44 9.71 32.18
C PRO A 97 -38.59 9.13 33.60
N GLY A 98 -37.48 8.99 34.33
CA GLY A 98 -37.53 8.54 35.72
C GLY A 98 -36.24 8.01 36.34
N ALA A 99 -35.16 7.80 35.57
CA ALA A 99 -33.92 7.27 36.15
C ALA A 99 -33.04 8.38 36.74
N SER A 100 -32.84 8.32 38.06
CA SER A 100 -31.94 9.16 38.84
C SER A 100 -30.56 9.30 38.18
N SER A 101 -30.09 10.55 38.04
CA SER A 101 -28.78 10.91 37.51
C SER A 101 -27.66 10.47 38.46
N THR A 102 -27.25 9.19 38.38
CA THR A 102 -25.97 8.79 38.96
C THR A 102 -24.85 9.59 38.30
N ASN A 103 -23.99 10.17 39.13
CA ASN A 103 -22.88 11.12 38.91
C ASN A 103 -21.80 10.65 37.89
N THR A 104 -22.23 10.23 36.71
CA THR A 104 -21.43 9.65 35.63
C THR A 104 -21.08 10.70 34.56
N GLY A 105 -21.66 11.91 34.67
CA GLY A 105 -21.55 12.98 33.68
C GLY A 105 -20.13 13.55 33.51
N TRP A 106 -19.35 13.67 34.59
CA TRP A 106 -17.98 14.21 34.52
C TRP A 106 -16.89 13.12 34.41
N PHE A 107 -17.16 11.92 34.91
CA PHE A 107 -16.18 10.84 34.89
C PHE A 107 -15.89 10.33 33.47
N LEU A 108 -16.90 10.33 32.58
CA LEU A 108 -16.76 9.92 31.19
C LEU A 108 -15.86 10.84 30.34
N PRO A 109 -16.04 12.18 30.33
CA PRO A 109 -15.12 13.07 29.64
C PRO A 109 -13.73 13.07 30.27
N LEU A 110 -13.61 12.89 31.60
CA LEU A 110 -12.31 12.78 32.26
C LEU A 110 -11.57 11.49 31.87
N VAL A 111 -12.26 10.34 31.84
CA VAL A 111 -11.69 9.06 31.39
C VAL A 111 -11.39 9.11 29.89
N ALA A 112 -12.23 9.74 29.07
CA ALA A 112 -11.95 9.96 27.65
C ALA A 112 -10.72 10.85 27.46
N LEU A 113 -10.57 11.92 28.26
CA LEU A 113 -9.42 12.82 28.23
C LEU A 113 -8.14 12.08 28.66
N VAL A 114 -8.16 11.39 29.79
CA VAL A 114 -7.02 10.61 30.30
C VAL A 114 -6.67 9.48 29.34
N GLY A 115 -7.65 8.77 28.79
CA GLY A 115 -7.45 7.75 27.78
C GLY A 115 -6.83 8.33 26.50
N THR A 116 -7.31 9.48 26.04
CA THR A 116 -6.74 10.18 24.87
C THR A 116 -5.31 10.63 25.15
N VAL A 117 -5.03 11.17 26.32
CA VAL A 117 -3.67 11.56 26.75
C VAL A 117 -2.75 10.35 26.83
N LEU A 118 -3.20 9.24 27.43
CA LEU A 118 -2.45 7.99 27.48
C LEU A 118 -2.26 7.37 26.11
N LEU A 119 -3.24 7.44 25.20
CA LEU A 119 -3.12 6.99 23.81
C LEU A 119 -2.09 7.84 23.05
N LEU A 120 -2.13 9.17 23.24
CA LEU A 120 -1.16 10.09 22.64
C LEU A 120 0.25 9.88 23.20
N LEU A 121 0.40 9.58 24.50
CA LEU A 121 1.67 9.20 25.14
C LEU A 121 2.16 7.80 24.72
N ALA A 122 1.24 6.86 24.53
CA ALA A 122 1.50 5.47 24.16
C ALA A 122 1.65 5.27 22.65
N ILE A 123 1.48 6.30 21.83
CA ILE A 123 2.03 6.35 20.48
C ILE A 123 3.47 6.83 20.66
N PRO A 124 4.49 5.93 20.60
CA PRO A 124 5.87 6.34 20.59
C PRO A 124 6.07 7.52 19.63
N SER A 125 6.68 8.61 20.10
CA SER A 125 6.95 9.82 19.30
C SER A 125 7.60 9.50 17.95
N ARG A 126 8.37 8.40 17.87
CA ARG A 126 8.91 7.80 16.65
C ARG A 126 7.87 7.46 15.56
N PHE A 127 6.61 7.19 15.89
CA PHE A 127 5.54 6.91 14.94
C PHE A 127 4.94 8.19 14.33
N VAL A 128 4.99 9.32 15.05
CA VAL A 128 4.58 10.62 14.49
C VAL A 128 5.57 11.06 13.40
N SER A 129 6.86 10.77 13.59
CA SER A 129 7.91 11.13 12.63
C SER A 129 8.06 10.14 11.47
N ARG A 130 7.76 8.85 11.67
CA ARG A 130 7.99 7.78 10.66
C ARG A 130 6.71 7.16 10.10
N GLY A 131 5.54 7.60 10.55
CA GLY A 131 4.25 6.97 10.24
C GLY A 131 4.06 5.64 10.98
N ILE A 132 2.82 5.14 10.95
CA ILE A 132 2.47 3.83 11.51
C ILE A 132 2.74 2.77 10.44
N PRO A 133 3.66 1.80 10.65
CA PRO A 133 4.02 0.80 9.64
C PRO A 133 2.84 -0.01 9.09
N ALA A 134 1.83 -0.26 9.91
CA ALA A 134 0.61 -0.96 9.50
C ALA A 134 -0.24 -0.15 8.51
N LEU A 135 -0.16 1.19 8.55
CA LEU A 135 -0.95 2.12 7.74
C LEU A 135 -0.12 2.81 6.63
N GLU A 136 1.09 2.30 6.36
CA GLU A 136 1.96 2.86 5.34
C GLU A 136 1.31 2.78 3.93
N PRO A 137 1.35 3.87 3.13
CA PRO A 137 0.80 3.85 1.77
C PRO A 137 1.49 2.81 0.87
N ARG A 138 0.70 1.95 0.21
CA ARG A 138 1.19 0.87 -0.67
C ARG A 138 1.01 1.18 -2.16
N THR A 139 0.98 2.45 -2.50
CA THR A 139 0.67 2.97 -3.84
C THR A 139 1.90 3.46 -4.60
N SER A 140 3.11 3.08 -4.17
CA SER A 140 4.34 3.59 -4.79
C SER A 140 4.56 3.04 -6.21
N ILE A 141 4.43 1.73 -6.41
CA ILE A 141 4.47 1.11 -7.76
C ILE A 141 3.27 1.54 -8.60
N ALA A 142 2.15 1.86 -7.96
CA ALA A 142 0.98 2.38 -8.62
C ALA A 142 1.26 3.74 -9.26
N ARG A 143 1.83 4.68 -8.49
CA ARG A 143 2.26 5.99 -8.97
C ARG A 143 3.35 5.88 -10.03
N LEU A 144 4.32 4.98 -9.84
CA LEU A 144 5.35 4.69 -10.85
C LEU A 144 4.74 4.31 -12.21
N ALA A 145 3.70 3.47 -12.21
CA ALA A 145 3.02 3.10 -13.45
C ALA A 145 2.36 4.33 -14.12
N ASP A 146 1.72 5.20 -13.34
CA ASP A 146 1.15 6.45 -13.85
C ASP A 146 2.22 7.37 -14.45
N ASP A 147 3.36 7.51 -13.76
CA ASP A 147 4.50 8.31 -14.21
C ASP A 147 5.08 7.75 -15.53
N MET A 148 5.29 6.43 -15.62
CA MET A 148 5.76 5.76 -16.84
C MET A 148 4.78 5.95 -18.01
N VAL A 149 3.48 5.80 -17.77
CA VAL A 149 2.44 6.03 -18.79
C VAL A 149 2.46 7.47 -19.28
N ALA A 150 2.67 8.44 -18.38
CA ALA A 150 2.80 9.85 -18.75
C ALA A 150 4.03 10.11 -19.62
N VAL A 151 5.16 9.46 -19.34
CA VAL A 151 6.38 9.55 -20.17
C VAL A 151 6.15 8.96 -21.54
N VAL A 152 5.61 7.74 -21.63
CA VAL A 152 5.33 7.08 -22.92
C VAL A 152 4.32 7.89 -23.73
N THR A 153 3.28 8.43 -23.09
CA THR A 153 2.27 9.24 -23.76
C THR A 153 2.82 10.55 -24.30
N ARG A 154 3.75 11.20 -23.58
CA ARG A 154 4.43 12.39 -24.09
C ARG A 154 5.31 12.10 -25.31
N GLN A 155 5.94 10.92 -25.35
CA GLN A 155 6.81 10.54 -26.46
C GLN A 155 6.07 10.03 -27.69
N VAL A 156 4.93 9.37 -27.46
CA VAL A 156 4.07 8.83 -28.50
C VAL A 156 2.62 9.16 -28.13
N PRO A 157 2.12 10.36 -28.50
CA PRO A 157 0.79 10.83 -28.14
C PRO A 157 -0.33 9.99 -28.75
N GLU A 158 -0.14 9.55 -29.99
CA GLU A 158 -1.12 8.82 -30.78
C GLU A 158 -0.57 7.49 -31.28
N GLY A 159 -1.47 6.58 -31.67
CA GLY A 159 -1.14 5.23 -32.11
C GLY A 159 -0.97 4.23 -30.97
N GLU A 160 -0.88 2.96 -31.38
CA GLU A 160 -0.59 1.85 -30.49
C GLU A 160 0.89 1.89 -30.05
N VAL A 161 1.14 1.41 -28.85
CA VAL A 161 2.50 1.31 -28.28
C VAL A 161 2.58 0.03 -27.49
N VAL A 162 3.68 -0.70 -27.62
CA VAL A 162 3.93 -1.89 -26.79
C VAL A 162 4.86 -1.50 -25.64
N ILE A 163 4.47 -1.79 -24.40
CA ILE A 163 5.35 -1.72 -23.24
C ILE A 163 5.61 -3.13 -22.75
N ARG A 164 6.88 -3.55 -22.86
CA ARG A 164 7.36 -4.84 -22.36
C ARG A 164 7.89 -4.68 -20.95
N VAL A 165 7.46 -5.53 -20.03
CA VAL A 165 7.90 -5.49 -18.63
C VAL A 165 8.73 -6.72 -18.32
N TRP A 166 9.99 -6.53 -17.96
CA TRP A 166 10.91 -7.62 -17.62
C TRP A 166 11.13 -7.71 -16.12
N GLY A 167 10.99 -8.91 -15.55
CA GLY A 167 11.32 -9.20 -14.15
C GLY A 167 10.48 -8.49 -13.08
N GLU A 168 9.50 -7.67 -13.45
CA GLU A 168 8.75 -6.80 -12.53
C GLU A 168 7.24 -7.08 -12.56
N PRO A 169 6.76 -8.16 -11.90
CA PRO A 169 5.35 -8.56 -11.97
C PRO A 169 4.40 -7.52 -11.35
N ALA A 170 4.83 -6.84 -10.28
CA ALA A 170 4.04 -5.78 -9.65
C ALA A 170 3.86 -4.58 -10.59
N LEU A 171 4.92 -4.19 -11.31
CA LEU A 171 4.86 -3.11 -12.29
C LEU A 171 3.98 -3.50 -13.48
N PHE A 172 4.14 -4.73 -14.01
CA PHE A 172 3.29 -5.25 -15.08
C PHE A 172 1.81 -5.17 -14.74
N PHE A 173 1.42 -5.63 -13.55
CA PHE A 173 0.03 -5.58 -13.10
C PHE A 173 -0.52 -4.15 -12.98
N GLN A 174 0.27 -3.21 -12.47
CA GLN A 174 -0.19 -1.82 -12.33
C GLN A 174 -0.31 -1.15 -13.71
N LEU A 175 0.65 -1.39 -14.60
CA LEU A 175 0.59 -0.88 -15.97
C LEU A 175 -0.59 -1.49 -16.74
N SER A 176 -0.87 -2.78 -16.62
CA SER A 176 -1.99 -3.43 -17.33
C SER A 176 -3.35 -2.89 -16.90
N ASN A 177 -3.49 -2.49 -15.63
CA ASN A 177 -4.76 -2.01 -15.09
C ASN A 177 -4.97 -0.51 -15.28
N ARG A 178 -3.89 0.29 -15.39
CA ARG A 178 -3.96 1.74 -15.45
C ARG A 178 -3.70 2.34 -16.81
N SER A 179 -3.06 1.60 -17.70
CA SER A 179 -2.70 2.14 -19.02
C SER A 179 -3.93 2.30 -19.91
N PRO A 180 -3.99 3.34 -20.76
CA PRO A 180 -4.95 3.43 -21.84
C PRO A 180 -4.88 2.21 -22.77
N ARG A 181 -6.01 1.82 -23.39
CA ARG A 181 -6.09 0.62 -24.27
C ARG A 181 -5.07 0.59 -25.41
N ARG A 182 -4.61 1.76 -25.88
CA ARG A 182 -3.58 1.88 -26.93
C ARG A 182 -2.19 1.42 -26.48
N LEU A 183 -1.93 1.38 -25.16
CA LEU A 183 -0.68 0.90 -24.62
C LEU A 183 -0.84 -0.60 -24.31
N LEU A 184 -0.26 -1.43 -25.14
CA LEU A 184 -0.29 -2.89 -25.04
C LEU A 184 0.80 -3.38 -24.09
N MET A 185 0.40 -3.97 -22.97
CA MET A 185 1.33 -4.51 -21.97
C MET A 185 1.70 -5.94 -22.32
N GLN A 186 3.00 -6.25 -22.35
CA GLN A 186 3.48 -7.60 -22.57
C GLN A 186 4.51 -7.98 -21.48
N PRO A 187 4.41 -9.17 -20.86
CA PRO A 187 5.50 -9.68 -20.05
C PRO A 187 6.67 -10.01 -20.97
N ALA A 188 7.89 -9.68 -20.54
CA ALA A 188 9.11 -10.05 -21.24
C ALA A 188 9.79 -11.19 -20.49
N GLY A 189 10.11 -12.28 -21.21
CA GLY A 189 10.93 -13.38 -20.70
C GLY A 189 12.44 -13.08 -20.67
N GLY A 190 12.83 -11.86 -21.06
CA GLY A 190 14.22 -11.43 -21.22
C GLY A 190 14.29 -10.12 -22.00
N LEU A 191 15.52 -9.63 -22.24
CA LEU A 191 15.79 -8.34 -22.89
C LEU A 191 15.77 -8.36 -24.41
N LYS A 192 15.88 -9.54 -25.02
CA LYS A 192 15.70 -9.70 -26.47
C LYS A 192 14.22 -9.56 -26.80
N VAL A 193 13.79 -8.30 -26.96
CA VAL A 193 12.41 -7.95 -27.32
C VAL A 193 12.11 -8.36 -28.77
N ILE A 194 13.12 -8.34 -29.62
CA ILE A 194 13.08 -8.79 -31.02
C ILE A 194 14.23 -9.77 -31.20
N ARG A 195 13.97 -10.94 -31.80
CA ARG A 195 15.03 -11.93 -32.07
C ARG A 195 15.95 -11.43 -33.17
N GLU A 196 17.21 -11.83 -33.16
CA GLU A 196 18.14 -11.50 -34.25
C GLU A 196 17.57 -11.97 -35.59
N GLY A 197 17.44 -11.04 -36.55
CA GLY A 197 16.86 -11.29 -37.88
C GLY A 197 15.35 -11.07 -38.01
N GLU A 198 14.62 -10.77 -36.92
CA GLU A 198 13.22 -10.33 -37.02
C GLU A 198 13.12 -8.89 -37.53
N ARG A 199 12.08 -8.62 -38.33
CA ARG A 199 11.83 -7.26 -38.83
C ARG A 199 11.49 -6.33 -37.65
N PRO A 200 11.98 -5.08 -37.67
CA PRO A 200 11.55 -4.05 -36.74
C PRO A 200 10.01 -3.97 -36.68
N PRO A 201 9.41 -3.95 -35.49
CA PRO A 201 7.97 -3.69 -35.37
C PRO A 201 7.68 -2.28 -35.86
N GLU A 202 6.58 -2.14 -36.61
CA GLU A 202 6.07 -0.84 -37.06
C GLU A 202 5.54 0.00 -35.87
N ILE A 203 5.16 -0.69 -34.79
CA ILE A 203 4.64 -0.11 -33.56
C ILE A 203 5.80 0.21 -32.61
N PRO A 204 5.85 1.40 -31.99
CA PRO A 204 6.88 1.73 -31.00
C PRO A 204 6.89 0.73 -29.83
N VAL A 205 8.09 0.25 -29.49
CA VAL A 205 8.28 -0.69 -28.37
C VAL A 205 9.13 -0.07 -27.27
N PHE A 206 8.62 -0.14 -26.05
CA PHE A 206 9.30 0.24 -24.83
C PHE A 206 9.60 -0.99 -23.99
N LEU A 207 10.66 -0.90 -23.20
CA LEU A 207 11.09 -1.91 -22.25
C LEU A 207 11.21 -1.25 -20.88
N ALA A 208 10.46 -1.77 -19.92
CA ALA A 208 10.48 -1.36 -18.53
C ALA A 208 11.02 -2.50 -17.66
N PHE A 209 11.98 -2.20 -16.79
CA PHE A 209 12.49 -3.15 -15.82
C PHE A 209 12.99 -2.44 -14.57
N GLY A 210 13.18 -3.20 -13.50
CA GLY A 210 13.58 -2.67 -12.20
C GLY A 210 14.60 -3.57 -11.51
N PRO A 211 14.73 -3.46 -10.18
CA PRO A 211 15.79 -4.12 -9.44
C PRO A 211 15.65 -5.65 -9.41
N HIS A 212 14.47 -6.23 -9.65
CA HIS A 212 14.28 -7.69 -9.62
C HIS A 212 14.72 -8.34 -10.94
N ALA A 213 14.68 -7.60 -12.05
CA ALA A 213 15.08 -8.13 -13.35
C ALA A 213 16.59 -8.38 -13.46
N LEU A 214 17.38 -7.58 -12.75
CA LEU A 214 18.85 -7.62 -12.78
C LEU A 214 19.46 -8.21 -11.51
N ASP A 215 18.65 -8.81 -10.63
CA ASP A 215 19.05 -9.14 -9.25
C ASP A 215 19.75 -7.95 -8.56
N GLY A 216 19.34 -6.72 -8.91
CA GLY A 216 19.87 -5.40 -8.57
C GLY A 216 21.35 -5.16 -8.85
N GLN A 217 21.89 -5.83 -9.85
CA GLN A 217 23.04 -5.32 -10.58
C GLN A 217 22.62 -4.17 -11.50
N ALA A 218 23.58 -3.33 -11.92
CA ALA A 218 23.32 -2.34 -12.94
C ALA A 218 23.20 -3.01 -14.32
N ALA A 219 22.40 -2.45 -15.22
CA ALA A 219 22.35 -2.92 -16.60
C ALA A 219 23.73 -2.69 -17.25
N THR A 220 24.34 -3.74 -17.80
CA THR A 220 25.58 -3.58 -18.57
C THR A 220 25.26 -2.90 -19.91
N PRO A 221 26.21 -2.15 -20.50
CA PRO A 221 25.99 -1.46 -21.77
C PRO A 221 25.52 -2.39 -22.90
N ASP A 222 26.10 -3.59 -22.98
CA ASP A 222 25.75 -4.62 -23.96
C ASP A 222 24.30 -5.09 -23.84
N LEU A 223 23.75 -5.05 -22.62
CA LEU A 223 22.42 -5.52 -22.26
C LEU A 223 21.31 -4.64 -22.85
N VAL A 224 21.62 -3.37 -23.11
CA VAL A 224 20.68 -2.32 -23.55
C VAL A 224 21.15 -1.62 -24.83
N GLN A 225 22.08 -2.21 -25.57
CA GLN A 225 22.68 -1.62 -26.78
C GLN A 225 21.66 -1.20 -27.86
N ASP A 226 20.55 -1.94 -27.98
CA ASP A 226 19.48 -1.69 -28.95
C ASP A 226 18.37 -0.79 -28.37
N TYR A 227 18.66 -0.12 -27.26
CA TYR A 227 17.70 0.70 -26.56
C TYR A 227 18.27 2.06 -26.20
N LYS A 228 17.42 3.08 -26.36
CA LYS A 228 17.67 4.42 -25.82
C LYS A 228 16.95 4.57 -24.50
N LEU A 229 17.70 4.83 -23.43
CA LEU A 229 17.14 5.19 -22.13
C LEU A 229 16.25 6.43 -22.29
N GLN A 230 15.02 6.35 -21.79
CA GLN A 230 14.08 7.45 -21.77
C GLN A 230 14.06 8.13 -20.42
N GLU A 231 13.88 7.35 -19.36
CA GLU A 231 13.79 7.89 -18.01
C GLU A 231 14.17 6.85 -16.97
N THR A 232 14.63 7.32 -15.81
CA THR A 232 14.93 6.49 -14.64
C THR A 232 14.10 7.00 -13.47
N PHE A 233 13.43 6.07 -12.80
CA PHE A 233 12.52 6.36 -11.69
C PHE A 233 13.08 5.78 -10.41
N GLN A 234 13.11 6.57 -9.35
CA GLN A 234 13.45 6.09 -8.02
C GLN A 234 12.20 6.00 -7.16
N VAL A 235 11.93 4.81 -6.64
CA VAL A 235 10.76 4.54 -5.83
C VAL A 235 11.21 4.02 -4.49
N THR A 236 10.83 4.70 -3.42
CA THR A 236 10.98 4.15 -2.07
C THR A 236 9.82 3.17 -1.83
N PRO A 237 10.09 1.86 -1.74
CA PRO A 237 9.05 0.88 -1.55
C PRO A 237 8.60 0.85 -0.08
N GLY A 238 7.37 0.40 0.17
CA GLY A 238 6.86 0.27 1.53
C GLY A 238 7.66 -0.75 2.36
N LEU A 239 7.60 -0.64 3.69
CA LEU A 239 8.36 -1.47 4.64
C LEU A 239 8.24 -2.97 4.37
N GLN A 240 7.08 -3.45 3.93
CA GLN A 240 6.86 -4.86 3.61
C GLN A 240 7.76 -5.34 2.48
N VAL A 241 7.86 -4.55 1.40
CA VAL A 241 8.67 -4.90 0.25
C VAL A 241 10.16 -4.74 0.59
N ARG A 242 10.53 -3.69 1.33
CA ARG A 242 11.90 -3.50 1.87
C ARG A 242 12.38 -4.72 2.64
N ARG A 243 11.53 -5.27 3.52
CA ARG A 243 11.87 -6.46 4.32
C ARG A 243 12.14 -7.71 3.49
N ASN A 244 11.44 -7.84 2.36
CA ASN A 244 11.63 -8.94 1.42
C ASN A 244 12.83 -8.75 0.49
N GLN A 245 13.51 -7.60 0.52
CA GLN A 245 14.74 -7.39 -0.23
C GLN A 245 15.98 -7.91 0.52
N PRO A 246 17.06 -8.22 -0.21
CA PRO A 246 18.36 -8.56 0.37
C PRO A 246 18.83 -7.49 1.37
N PRO A 247 19.51 -7.87 2.46
CA PRO A 247 19.93 -6.93 3.51
C PRO A 247 20.70 -5.71 3.00
N ALA A 248 21.55 -5.89 1.99
CA ALA A 248 22.35 -4.82 1.38
C ALA A 248 21.53 -3.72 0.68
N ARG A 249 20.27 -3.99 0.33
CA ARG A 249 19.43 -3.10 -0.49
C ARG A 249 18.12 -2.69 0.18
N ARG A 250 17.82 -3.25 1.35
CA ARG A 250 16.57 -3.02 2.12
C ARG A 250 16.25 -1.54 2.36
N ASP A 251 17.26 -0.70 2.49
CA ASP A 251 17.10 0.72 2.79
C ASP A 251 17.35 1.65 1.60
N GLN A 252 17.65 1.09 0.43
CA GLN A 252 17.93 1.84 -0.79
C GLN A 252 16.64 2.05 -1.60
N PRO A 253 16.48 3.19 -2.29
CA PRO A 253 15.43 3.36 -3.29
C PRO A 253 15.53 2.27 -4.37
N MET A 254 14.38 1.76 -4.81
CA MET A 254 14.33 0.88 -5.98
C MET A 254 14.42 1.73 -7.24
N THR A 255 15.35 1.39 -8.11
CA THR A 255 15.53 2.07 -9.39
C THR A 255 14.84 1.28 -10.49
N PHE A 256 13.96 1.95 -11.23
CA PHE A 256 13.29 1.43 -12.41
C PHE A 256 13.75 2.21 -13.63
N HIS A 257 13.87 1.52 -14.76
CA HIS A 257 14.31 2.12 -16.00
C HIS A 257 13.25 1.91 -17.08
N LEU A 258 13.05 2.95 -17.88
CA LEU A 258 12.24 2.91 -19.08
C LEU A 258 13.13 3.17 -20.29
N TYR A 259 13.16 2.20 -21.18
CA TYR A 259 13.93 2.20 -22.41
C TYR A 259 12.99 2.19 -23.60
N ARG A 260 13.40 2.83 -24.69
CA ARG A 260 12.74 2.74 -26.00
C ARG A 260 13.65 1.97 -26.94
N TRP A 261 13.11 0.97 -27.59
CA TRP A 261 13.86 0.21 -28.58
C TRP A 261 14.25 1.10 -29.77
N GLN A 262 15.49 0.99 -30.23
CA GLN A 262 16.04 1.68 -31.38
C GLN A 262 16.98 0.74 -32.14
N LEU A 263 16.75 0.59 -33.45
CA LEU A 263 17.67 -0.17 -34.29
C LEU A 263 19.00 0.58 -34.41
N ASN A 264 20.09 -0.02 -33.93
CA ASN A 264 21.42 0.53 -34.10
C ASN A 264 21.80 0.49 -35.60
N ARG A 265 21.92 1.65 -36.25
CA ARG A 265 22.04 1.78 -37.72
C ARG A 265 23.33 1.17 -38.27
N ASP A 266 24.36 1.02 -37.45
CA ASP A 266 25.68 0.57 -37.91
C ASP A 266 25.72 -0.92 -38.25
N VAL A 267 24.98 -1.76 -37.51
CA VAL A 267 24.87 -3.21 -37.81
C VAL A 267 24.10 -3.46 -39.12
N SER A 268 23.10 -2.62 -39.41
CA SER A 268 22.27 -2.75 -40.63
C SER A 268 23.06 -2.49 -41.92
N ARG A 269 24.13 -1.70 -41.86
CA ARG A 269 25.01 -1.46 -43.02
C ARG A 269 25.88 -2.67 -43.34
N GLU A 270 26.40 -3.37 -42.34
CA GLU A 270 27.20 -4.58 -42.55
C GLU A 270 26.36 -5.75 -43.06
N THR A 271 25.16 -5.98 -42.53
CA THR A 271 24.29 -7.06 -43.02
C THR A 271 23.80 -6.78 -44.45
N SER A 272 23.50 -5.51 -44.77
CA SER A 272 23.14 -5.10 -46.14
C SER A 272 24.31 -5.23 -47.10
N GLN A 273 25.55 -4.92 -46.69
CA GLN A 273 26.75 -5.10 -47.52
C GLN A 273 27.15 -6.57 -47.69
N ALA A 274 26.99 -7.41 -46.66
CA ALA A 274 27.23 -8.85 -46.73
C ALA A 274 26.23 -9.54 -47.66
N THR A 275 24.96 -9.16 -47.59
CA THR A 275 23.91 -9.68 -48.49
C THR A 275 24.14 -9.22 -49.94
N ARG A 276 24.60 -7.98 -50.15
CA ARG A 276 24.97 -7.48 -51.49
C ARG A 276 26.18 -8.20 -52.08
N ARG A 277 27.22 -8.48 -51.27
CA ARG A 277 28.42 -9.23 -51.68
C ARG A 277 28.15 -10.71 -51.97
N SER A 278 27.15 -11.31 -51.32
CA SER A 278 26.73 -12.68 -51.62
C SER A 278 25.94 -12.77 -52.93
N SER A 279 25.17 -11.74 -53.31
CA SER A 279 24.40 -11.75 -54.56
C SER A 279 25.25 -11.57 -55.83
N THR A 280 26.42 -10.94 -55.72
CA THR A 280 27.33 -10.70 -56.85
C THR A 280 28.29 -11.85 -57.13
N ARG A 281 28.28 -12.93 -56.33
CA ARG A 281 29.19 -14.08 -56.51
C ARG A 281 28.55 -15.31 -57.16
N THR A 282 27.27 -15.25 -57.54
CA THR A 282 26.51 -16.39 -58.11
C THR A 282 26.13 -16.20 -59.59
N THR A 283 26.85 -15.35 -60.32
CA THR A 283 26.77 -15.28 -61.78
C THR A 283 28.17 -15.24 -62.37
N ARG A 284 28.80 -16.42 -62.47
CA ARG A 284 29.81 -16.74 -63.48
C ARG A 284 29.92 -18.24 -63.64
#